data_AF-A0AAN1H6F4-F1
#
_entry.id   AF-A0AAN1H6F4-F1
#
_cell.length_a   1.000
_cell.length_b   1.000
_cell.length_c   1.000
_cell.angle_alpha   90.00
_cell.angle_beta   90.00
_cell.angle_gamma   90.00
#
_symmetry.space_group_name_H-M   'P 1'
#
loop_
_entity.id
_entity.type
_entity.pdbx_description
1 polymer ?
#
loop_
_entity_poly.entity_id
_entity_poly.type
_entity_poly.pdbx_seq_one_letter_code
_entity_poly.pdbx_strand_id
1 'polypeptide(L)'
;MIRPRARRPAFLPLALAGALLGVTAFGYAEDQPTSQQSSPDILLGPLFNDVQSAKLFPDQKTFADAVPKSDPLMILADYRMQHTQSGFDLRHFVEMNFILPKEGEKYVPPEGQSLREHIDDLWPVLTRTTDKANKWDSLLPLPKPYVVPGGRFREVYYWDSYFTMLGLAESGHWDKIGDMVDNFAYELDTWGHIPNGNRTYYLSRSQPPFFSLMVELLATHDSDALKKYRPQMEKEYAYWMEGADGLQPGQANKRVVKLDDGAILNRYWDDRDTPRPESWLDDVTTAKNNPNRPATEIYRDLRSAAASGWDFSSRWMDDPQKLDTIRTTSIVPVDLNALMFKMEKLLARASQEDGDTASASKYDALASARQKAMESHLWNDKEGWYADYDLKTRKVRNQLTAAALFPLYVKAASQDRADKVAAAASSRLLKPGGISTTTINSGQQWDAPNGWAPLQWVAVEGLQNYGQQKVAMDVTWRFLKNVQHTYDREKKLVEKYDVSSTGTGGGGGEYPLQDGFGWSNGVTLRMLDMVCPKEKPCDTVPENQPAANDDVAPAKQAAQ
;
A
#
# COMPACT_ATOMS: atom_id res chain seq x y z
N MET A 1 -10.71 -99.06 -29.39
CA MET A 1 -10.24 -99.19 -30.80
C MET A 1 -11.02 -98.16 -31.59
N ILE A 2 -10.51 -97.12 -32.25
CA ILE A 2 -9.21 -96.77 -32.84
C ILE A 2 -8.99 -95.24 -32.65
N ARG A 3 -7.72 -94.85 -32.72
CA ARG A 3 -7.06 -93.58 -32.37
C ARG A 3 -7.22 -92.46 -33.44
N PRO A 4 -6.61 -91.25 -33.31
CA PRO A 4 -7.27 -89.94 -33.38
C PRO A 4 -6.96 -89.11 -34.66
N ARG A 5 -7.57 -87.91 -34.79
CA ARG A 5 -7.16 -86.88 -35.77
C ARG A 5 -6.84 -85.54 -35.09
N ALA A 6 -5.66 -85.03 -35.43
CA ALA A 6 -5.03 -83.82 -34.92
C ALA A 6 -5.65 -82.53 -35.48
N ARG A 7 -5.66 -81.47 -34.65
CA ARG A 7 -5.88 -80.08 -35.07
C ARG A 7 -4.52 -79.36 -35.13
N ARG A 8 -4.21 -78.74 -36.26
CA ARG A 8 -3.17 -77.71 -36.41
C ARG A 8 -3.84 -76.33 -36.44
N PRO A 9 -3.29 -75.30 -35.77
CA PRO A 9 -3.77 -73.93 -35.91
C PRO A 9 -3.13 -73.24 -37.12
N ALA A 10 -3.91 -72.38 -37.79
CA ALA A 10 -3.50 -71.60 -38.95
C ALA A 10 -2.88 -70.25 -38.52
N PHE A 11 -1.90 -69.82 -39.32
CA PHE A 11 -1.11 -68.60 -39.22
C PHE A 11 -1.97 -67.34 -39.43
N LEU A 12 -1.77 -66.31 -38.61
CA LEU A 12 -2.15 -64.92 -38.89
C LEU A 12 -0.90 -64.13 -39.33
N PRO A 13 -1.02 -63.17 -40.28
CA PRO A 13 0.12 -62.39 -40.75
C PRO A 13 0.40 -61.19 -39.83
N LEU A 14 1.70 -60.94 -39.60
CA LEU A 14 2.24 -59.73 -38.98
C LEU A 14 1.89 -58.50 -39.82
N ALA A 15 1.25 -57.50 -39.20
CA ALA A 15 1.29 -56.12 -39.67
C ALA A 15 2.31 -55.36 -38.81
N LEU A 16 3.36 -54.85 -39.47
CA LEU A 16 4.36 -53.96 -38.88
C LEU A 16 3.67 -52.66 -38.42
N ALA A 17 3.61 -52.43 -37.12
CA ALA A 17 3.37 -51.10 -36.57
C ALA A 17 4.71 -50.35 -36.54
N GLY A 18 4.88 -49.39 -37.44
CA GLY A 18 5.99 -48.45 -37.43
C GLY A 18 5.85 -47.50 -36.23
N ALA A 19 6.82 -47.55 -35.33
CA ALA A 19 6.95 -46.62 -34.23
C ALA A 19 7.34 -45.23 -34.76
N LEU A 20 6.40 -44.30 -34.75
CA LEU A 20 6.69 -42.86 -34.85
C LEU A 20 7.25 -42.42 -33.49
N LEU A 21 8.57 -42.29 -33.42
CA LEU A 21 9.29 -41.60 -32.35
C LEU A 21 8.89 -40.12 -32.37
N GLY A 22 7.86 -39.78 -31.59
CA GLY A 22 7.62 -38.40 -31.19
C GLY A 22 8.76 -37.96 -30.28
N VAL A 23 9.61 -37.08 -30.77
CA VAL A 23 10.59 -36.37 -29.94
C VAL A 23 9.80 -35.44 -29.03
N THR A 24 9.46 -35.92 -27.83
CA THR A 24 9.09 -35.04 -26.72
C THR A 24 10.35 -34.27 -26.36
N ALA A 25 10.43 -33.02 -26.83
CA ALA A 25 11.34 -32.05 -26.25
C ALA A 25 10.92 -31.91 -24.78
N PHE A 26 11.63 -32.59 -23.88
CA PHE A 26 11.66 -32.21 -22.49
C PHE A 26 12.27 -30.81 -22.46
N GLY A 27 11.41 -29.80 -22.45
CA GLY A 27 11.80 -28.50 -21.97
C GLY A 27 12.30 -28.73 -20.56
N TYR A 28 13.61 -28.60 -20.37
CA TYR A 28 14.14 -28.30 -19.06
C TYR A 28 13.47 -26.99 -18.65
N ALA A 29 12.42 -27.09 -17.84
CA ALA A 29 12.11 -26.01 -16.93
C ALA A 29 13.38 -25.88 -16.10
N GLU A 30 14.16 -24.83 -16.34
CA GLU A 30 15.08 -24.36 -15.33
C GLU A 30 14.21 -24.10 -14.11
N ASP A 31 14.30 -25.02 -13.17
CA ASP A 31 13.88 -24.84 -11.79
C ASP A 31 14.72 -23.66 -11.29
N GLN A 32 14.21 -22.44 -11.51
CA GLN A 32 14.74 -21.26 -10.85
C GLN A 32 14.64 -21.58 -9.36
N PRO A 33 15.76 -21.64 -8.63
CA PRO A 33 15.69 -21.84 -7.20
C PRO A 33 14.96 -20.63 -6.65
N THR A 34 13.67 -20.77 -6.36
CA THR A 34 12.98 -19.89 -5.45
C THR A 34 13.67 -20.11 -4.11
N SER A 35 14.80 -19.43 -3.91
CA SER A 35 15.44 -19.34 -2.60
C SER A 35 14.32 -18.91 -1.68
N GLN A 36 13.90 -19.80 -0.79
CA GLN A 36 12.68 -19.64 -0.01
C GLN A 36 12.84 -18.40 0.86
N GLN A 37 12.34 -17.27 0.36
CA GLN A 37 12.47 -15.92 0.94
C GLN A 37 11.64 -15.89 2.21
N SER A 38 12.23 -16.42 3.28
CA SER A 38 11.56 -16.60 4.57
C SER A 38 11.66 -15.29 5.35
N SER A 39 10.56 -14.90 5.99
CA SER A 39 10.56 -13.76 6.91
C SER A 39 11.49 -14.02 8.10
N PRO A 40 12.06 -12.97 8.73
CA PRO A 40 13.08 -13.12 9.78
C PRO A 40 12.64 -13.97 10.97
N ASP A 41 11.36 -13.89 11.35
CA ASP A 41 10.80 -14.67 12.45
C ASP A 41 10.77 -16.18 12.16
N ILE A 42 10.65 -16.58 10.90
CA ILE A 42 10.74 -17.98 10.48
C ILE A 42 12.20 -18.39 10.30
N LEU A 43 12.99 -17.54 9.63
CA LEU A 43 14.39 -17.80 9.31
C LEU A 43 15.27 -17.95 10.56
N LEU A 44 15.02 -17.12 11.58
CA LEU A 44 15.80 -17.05 12.81
C LEU A 44 15.02 -17.59 14.03
N GLY A 45 13.77 -18.04 13.85
CA GLY A 45 13.00 -18.79 14.84
C GLY A 45 13.11 -18.26 16.28
N PRO A 46 13.49 -19.09 17.27
CA PRO A 46 13.60 -18.67 18.67
C PRO A 46 14.56 -17.49 18.91
N LEU A 47 15.67 -17.41 18.17
CA LEU A 47 16.61 -16.30 18.31
C LEU A 47 15.95 -14.96 17.97
N PHE A 48 15.10 -14.93 16.94
CA PHE A 48 14.34 -13.72 16.60
C PHE A 48 13.46 -13.26 17.75
N ASN A 49 12.66 -14.19 18.29
CA ASN A 49 11.78 -13.90 19.42
C ASN A 49 12.57 -13.36 20.62
N ASP A 50 13.71 -13.97 20.94
CA ASP A 50 14.48 -13.63 22.13
C ASP A 50 15.14 -12.25 21.98
N VAL A 51 15.67 -11.92 20.79
CA VAL A 51 16.23 -10.59 20.51
C VAL A 51 15.16 -9.50 20.58
N GLN A 52 13.99 -9.73 19.98
CA GLN A 52 12.88 -8.77 20.03
C GLN A 52 12.36 -8.59 21.46
N SER A 53 12.24 -9.68 22.23
CA SER A 53 11.75 -9.67 23.61
C SER A 53 12.74 -9.00 24.57
N ALA A 54 14.03 -9.13 24.31
CA ALA A 54 15.09 -8.48 25.09
C ALA A 54 15.19 -6.97 24.86
N LYS A 55 14.47 -6.41 23.86
CA LYS A 55 14.50 -4.98 23.51
C LYS A 55 15.92 -4.45 23.33
N LEU A 56 16.77 -5.23 22.65
CA LEU A 56 18.17 -4.83 22.41
C LEU A 56 18.29 -3.55 21.59
N PHE A 57 17.29 -3.26 20.77
CA PHE A 57 17.19 -2.07 19.95
C PHE A 57 15.89 -1.32 20.29
N PRO A 58 15.89 0.03 20.26
CA PRO A 58 14.71 0.82 20.59
C PRO A 58 13.57 0.68 19.57
N ASP A 59 13.90 0.44 18.30
CA ASP A 59 12.94 0.14 17.22
C ASP A 59 13.03 -1.34 16.84
N GLN A 60 11.90 -2.05 16.91
CA GLN A 60 11.77 -3.46 16.60
C GLN A 60 12.11 -3.80 15.15
N LYS A 61 11.97 -2.84 14.23
CA LYS A 61 12.35 -3.01 12.82
C LYS A 61 13.86 -3.11 12.62
N THR A 62 14.67 -2.62 13.57
CA THR A 62 16.15 -2.69 13.49
C THR A 62 16.64 -4.12 13.31
N PHE A 63 16.08 -5.09 14.06
CA PHE A 63 16.49 -6.48 13.95
C PHE A 63 15.74 -7.24 12.85
N ALA A 64 14.53 -6.81 12.48
CA ALA A 64 13.85 -7.32 11.28
C ALA A 64 14.65 -7.01 9.99
N ASP A 65 15.43 -5.93 10.00
CA ASP A 65 16.31 -5.49 8.91
C ASP A 65 17.77 -5.96 9.06
N ALA A 66 18.07 -6.78 10.07
CA ALA A 66 19.42 -7.29 10.30
C ALA A 66 19.76 -8.41 9.31
N VAL A 67 20.98 -8.38 8.76
CA VAL A 67 21.46 -9.38 7.79
C VAL A 67 22.35 -10.41 8.50
N PRO A 68 22.01 -11.71 8.45
CA PRO A 68 22.90 -12.77 8.94
C PRO A 68 24.27 -12.75 8.24
N LYS A 69 25.37 -12.80 9.01
CA LYS A 69 26.75 -12.85 8.47
C LYS A 69 27.14 -14.25 7.96
N SER A 70 26.39 -15.28 8.36
CA SER A 70 26.61 -16.68 8.02
C SER A 70 25.26 -17.42 7.97
N ASP A 71 25.29 -18.73 7.70
CA ASP A 71 24.08 -19.52 7.53
C ASP A 71 23.19 -19.46 8.79
N PRO A 72 21.91 -19.03 8.67
CA PRO A 72 20.98 -18.99 9.80
C PRO A 72 20.90 -20.31 10.56
N LEU A 73 21.03 -21.46 9.91
CA LEU A 73 21.05 -22.75 10.60
C LEU A 73 22.28 -22.92 11.50
N MET A 74 23.44 -22.41 11.08
CA MET A 74 24.65 -22.39 11.91
C MET A 74 24.51 -21.43 13.08
N ILE A 75 24.04 -20.20 12.82
CA ILE A 75 23.80 -19.20 13.87
C ILE A 75 22.83 -19.75 14.93
N LEU A 76 21.76 -20.43 14.50
CA LEU A 76 20.79 -21.05 15.42
C LEU A 76 21.37 -22.23 16.21
N ALA A 77 22.24 -23.03 15.60
CA ALA A 77 22.94 -24.10 16.31
C ALA A 77 23.87 -23.52 17.39
N ASP A 78 24.65 -22.50 17.05
CA ASP A 78 25.55 -21.80 17.97
C ASP A 78 24.77 -21.12 19.10
N TYR A 79 23.65 -20.46 18.78
CA TYR A 79 22.76 -19.86 19.77
C TYR A 79 22.23 -20.90 20.75
N ARG A 80 21.74 -22.04 20.25
CA ARG A 80 21.24 -23.14 21.09
C ARG A 80 22.31 -23.68 22.04
N MET A 81 23.57 -23.75 21.60
CA MET A 81 24.68 -24.19 22.45
C MET A 81 25.07 -23.16 23.52
N GLN A 82 24.95 -21.86 23.21
CA GLN A 82 25.48 -20.79 24.07
C GLN A 82 24.43 -20.15 24.99
N HIS A 83 23.16 -20.04 24.59
CA HIS A 83 22.16 -19.21 25.28
C HIS A 83 21.82 -19.63 26.73
N THR A 84 22.16 -20.87 27.11
CA THR A 84 21.98 -21.38 28.49
C THR A 84 23.27 -21.38 29.30
N GLN A 85 24.41 -20.98 28.71
CA GLN A 85 25.70 -20.96 29.38
C GLN A 85 25.83 -19.74 30.29
N SER A 86 26.51 -19.92 31.42
CA SER A 86 26.86 -18.82 32.32
C SER A 86 27.76 -17.81 31.60
N GLY A 87 27.36 -16.53 31.59
CA GLY A 87 28.10 -15.46 30.91
C GLY A 87 27.73 -15.21 29.45
N PHE A 88 26.70 -15.88 28.92
CA PHE A 88 26.16 -15.56 27.60
C PHE A 88 25.59 -14.13 27.57
N ASP A 89 26.00 -13.35 26.57
CA ASP A 89 25.49 -12.01 26.30
C ASP A 89 24.84 -11.96 24.92
N LEU A 90 23.50 -11.80 24.90
CA LEU A 90 22.73 -11.81 23.67
C LEU A 90 23.10 -10.65 22.73
N ARG A 91 23.45 -9.48 23.28
CA ARG A 91 23.86 -8.31 22.48
C ARG A 91 25.15 -8.60 21.71
N HIS A 92 26.17 -9.08 22.40
CA HIS A 92 27.43 -9.47 21.80
C HIS A 92 27.24 -10.58 20.76
N PHE A 93 26.40 -11.58 21.06
CA PHE A 93 26.05 -12.62 20.08
C PHE A 93 25.43 -12.03 18.80
N VAL A 94 24.50 -11.07 18.93
CA VAL A 94 23.90 -10.38 17.79
C VAL A 94 24.94 -9.58 17.01
N GLU A 95 25.76 -8.78 17.67
CA GLU A 95 26.81 -7.96 17.03
C GLU A 95 27.83 -8.80 16.26
N MET A 96 28.16 -9.99 16.78
CA MET A 96 29.07 -10.93 16.11
C MET A 96 28.45 -11.61 14.90
N ASN A 97 27.16 -11.93 14.93
CA ASN A 97 26.49 -12.75 13.91
C ASN A 97 25.67 -11.98 12.86
N PHE A 98 25.38 -10.69 13.08
CA PHE A 98 24.52 -9.90 12.20
C PHE A 98 25.16 -8.58 11.78
N ILE A 99 24.80 -8.12 10.59
CA ILE A 99 25.03 -6.76 10.12
C ILE A 99 23.74 -5.98 10.38
N LEU A 100 23.81 -5.01 11.29
CA LEU A 100 22.69 -4.15 11.62
C LEU A 100 22.56 -3.00 10.60
N PRO A 101 21.34 -2.51 10.35
CA PRO A 101 21.13 -1.49 9.34
C PRO A 101 21.69 -0.15 9.82
N LYS A 102 22.59 0.46 9.03
CA LYS A 102 23.27 1.72 9.39
C LYS A 102 22.28 2.88 9.48
N GLU A 103 22.44 3.76 10.46
CA GLU A 103 21.75 5.05 10.46
C GLU A 103 22.18 5.86 9.24
N GLY A 104 21.22 6.43 8.52
CA GLY A 104 21.51 7.31 7.39
C GLY A 104 22.11 8.63 7.86
N GLU A 105 22.89 9.28 7.01
CA GLU A 105 23.36 10.64 7.28
C GLU A 105 22.15 11.59 7.36
N LYS A 106 22.15 12.46 8.36
CA LYS A 106 21.13 13.50 8.46
C LYS A 106 21.38 14.54 7.38
N TYR A 107 20.47 14.65 6.43
CA TYR A 107 20.50 15.74 5.46
C TYR A 107 20.14 17.05 6.18
N VAL A 108 21.00 18.06 6.05
CA VAL A 108 20.76 19.41 6.56
C VAL A 108 20.71 20.33 5.34
N PRO A 109 19.58 21.00 5.07
CA PRO A 109 19.49 21.92 3.95
C PRO A 109 20.46 23.10 4.11
N PRO A 110 21.03 23.62 3.01
CA PRO A 110 21.77 24.87 3.03
C PRO A 110 20.97 26.04 3.61
N GLU A 111 21.67 27.01 4.20
CA GLU A 111 21.02 28.21 4.73
C GLU A 111 20.28 28.97 3.61
N GLY A 112 19.01 29.30 3.85
CA GLY A 112 18.18 30.03 2.90
C GLY A 112 17.56 29.19 1.77
N GLN A 113 17.78 27.86 1.74
CA GLN A 113 17.16 26.98 0.75
C GLN A 113 15.62 27.05 0.83
N SER A 114 14.97 27.26 -0.31
CA SER A 114 13.51 27.29 -0.39
C SER A 114 12.88 25.92 -0.18
N LEU A 115 11.55 25.88 -0.02
CA LEU A 115 10.83 24.61 0.19
C LEU A 115 10.92 23.71 -1.05
N ARG A 116 10.76 24.28 -2.25
CA ARG A 116 10.84 23.54 -3.51
C ARG A 116 12.25 23.00 -3.76
N GLU A 117 13.28 23.84 -3.66
CA GLU A 117 14.68 23.41 -3.84
C GLU A 117 15.06 22.30 -2.86
N HIS A 118 14.60 22.39 -1.61
CA HIS A 118 14.84 21.34 -0.62
C HIS A 118 14.23 20.01 -1.03
N ILE A 119 13.00 20.02 -1.56
CA ILE A 119 12.34 18.80 -2.02
C ILE A 119 13.09 18.20 -3.22
N ASP A 120 13.48 19.02 -4.20
CA ASP A 120 14.20 18.56 -5.40
C ASP A 120 15.55 17.94 -5.03
N ASP A 121 16.29 18.55 -4.10
CA ASP A 121 17.57 18.05 -3.61
C ASP A 121 17.44 16.77 -2.76
N LEU A 122 16.25 16.48 -2.23
CA LEU A 122 16.00 15.26 -1.45
C LEU A 122 15.76 14.03 -2.33
N TRP A 123 15.38 14.16 -3.61
CA TRP A 123 15.11 12.98 -4.44
C TRP A 123 16.31 12.03 -4.56
N PRO A 124 17.55 12.48 -4.81
CA PRO A 124 18.73 11.61 -4.77
C PRO A 124 18.98 11.03 -3.37
N VAL A 125 18.75 11.80 -2.31
CA VAL A 125 18.95 11.37 -0.90
C VAL A 125 17.98 10.25 -0.52
N LEU A 126 16.76 10.27 -1.05
CA LEU A 126 15.73 9.26 -0.84
C LEU A 126 15.80 8.10 -1.86
N THR A 127 16.64 8.19 -2.89
CA THR A 127 16.78 7.12 -3.88
C THR A 127 17.65 5.99 -3.34
N ARG A 128 17.24 4.75 -3.56
CA ARG A 128 18.00 3.53 -3.26
C ARG A 128 18.12 2.70 -4.53
N THR A 129 19.20 1.92 -4.59
CA THR A 129 19.41 0.89 -5.62
C THR A 129 19.74 -0.41 -4.93
N THR A 130 18.99 -1.46 -5.23
CA THR A 130 19.19 -2.80 -4.68
C THR A 130 18.87 -3.84 -5.74
N ASP A 131 19.67 -3.86 -6.81
CA ASP A 131 19.55 -4.86 -7.89
C ASP A 131 19.97 -6.27 -7.42
N LYS A 132 20.75 -6.34 -6.34
CA LYS A 132 21.13 -7.57 -5.63
C LYS A 132 21.03 -7.36 -4.13
N ALA A 133 20.44 -8.33 -3.44
CA ALA A 133 20.41 -8.39 -1.99
C ALA A 133 21.48 -9.34 -1.46
N ASN A 134 21.96 -9.10 -0.23
CA ASN A 134 22.82 -10.07 0.45
C ASN A 134 22.05 -11.38 0.68
N LYS A 135 22.77 -12.50 0.75
CA LYS A 135 22.13 -13.77 1.12
C LYS A 135 21.49 -13.62 2.50
N TRP A 136 20.22 -14.01 2.61
CA TRP A 136 19.40 -13.91 3.84
C TRP A 136 19.04 -12.49 4.28
N ASP A 137 19.30 -11.46 3.47
CA ASP A 137 18.76 -10.13 3.72
C ASP A 137 17.22 -10.20 3.68
N SER A 138 16.57 -9.41 4.54
CA SER A 138 15.12 -9.26 4.44
C SER A 138 14.74 -8.31 3.31
N LEU A 139 15.65 -7.44 2.83
CA LEU A 139 15.42 -6.58 1.67
C LEU A 139 15.35 -7.41 0.39
N LEU A 140 14.28 -7.22 -0.38
CA LEU A 140 14.03 -7.90 -1.64
C LEU A 140 14.62 -7.08 -2.79
N PRO A 141 15.35 -7.69 -3.74
CA PRO A 141 15.97 -6.95 -4.83
C PRO A 141 14.90 -6.40 -5.79
N LEU A 142 15.19 -5.22 -6.36
CA LEU A 142 14.39 -4.57 -7.39
C LEU A 142 15.27 -4.22 -8.59
N PRO A 143 14.79 -4.40 -9.84
CA PRO A 143 15.61 -4.23 -11.03
C PRO A 143 16.05 -2.79 -11.31
N LYS A 144 15.35 -1.80 -10.77
CA LYS A 144 15.58 -0.37 -10.99
C LYS A 144 15.75 0.40 -9.68
N PRO A 145 16.37 1.59 -9.69
CA PRO A 145 16.34 2.50 -8.55
C PRO A 145 14.90 2.86 -8.13
N TYR A 146 14.71 3.15 -6.85
CA TYR A 146 13.41 3.52 -6.29
C TYR A 146 13.57 4.57 -5.20
N VAL A 147 12.52 5.37 -4.97
CA VAL A 147 12.48 6.36 -3.89
C VAL A 147 11.83 5.73 -2.66
N VAL A 148 12.49 5.85 -1.50
CA VAL A 148 11.94 5.42 -0.20
C VAL A 148 11.28 6.60 0.53
N PRO A 149 10.35 6.35 1.47
CA PRO A 149 9.71 7.45 2.19
C PRO A 149 10.68 8.31 3.01
N GLY A 150 11.61 7.70 3.77
CA GLY A 150 12.57 8.41 4.63
C GLY A 150 12.65 7.86 6.06
N GLY A 151 13.73 8.18 6.77
CA GLY A 151 13.94 7.74 8.16
C GLY A 151 14.09 6.22 8.31
N ARG A 152 13.23 5.60 9.14
CA ARG A 152 13.19 4.14 9.39
C ARG A 152 12.70 3.33 8.19
N PHE A 153 12.01 3.98 7.24
CA PHE A 153 11.49 3.39 6.02
C PHE A 153 12.59 3.38 4.95
N ARG A 154 13.31 2.27 4.89
CA ARG A 154 14.54 2.10 4.09
C ARG A 154 14.32 1.19 2.87
N GLU A 155 13.06 0.90 2.58
CA GLU A 155 12.56 0.07 1.50
C GLU A 155 11.48 0.88 0.74
N VAL A 156 11.15 0.49 -0.49
CA VAL A 156 10.02 1.10 -1.21
C VAL A 156 8.73 0.71 -0.50
N TYR A 157 7.76 1.61 -0.47
CA TYR A 157 6.39 1.34 0.00
C TYR A 157 5.41 1.58 -1.15
N TYR A 158 4.40 0.72 -1.24
CA TYR A 158 3.53 0.66 -2.40
C TYR A 158 2.76 1.97 -2.62
N TRP A 159 1.81 2.31 -1.75
CA TRP A 159 0.94 3.46 -2.01
C TRP A 159 1.67 4.81 -1.85
N ASP A 160 2.66 4.91 -0.96
CA ASP A 160 3.54 6.08 -0.78
C ASP A 160 4.19 6.47 -2.11
N SER A 161 4.57 5.48 -2.90
CA SER A 161 5.24 5.68 -4.17
C SER A 161 4.37 6.42 -5.17
N TYR A 162 3.05 6.22 -5.18
CA TYR A 162 2.17 6.96 -6.09
C TYR A 162 2.22 8.46 -5.78
N PHE A 163 2.10 8.83 -4.51
CA PHE A 163 2.14 10.23 -4.08
C PHE A 163 3.53 10.85 -4.25
N THR A 164 4.58 10.05 -4.12
CA THR A 164 5.96 10.45 -4.43
C THR A 164 6.13 10.70 -5.94
N MET A 165 5.61 9.80 -6.78
CA MET A 165 5.66 9.90 -8.24
C MET A 165 4.92 11.13 -8.77
N LEU A 166 3.87 11.60 -8.08
CA LEU A 166 3.25 12.88 -8.43
C LEU A 166 4.24 14.05 -8.32
N GLY A 167 5.08 14.05 -7.28
CA GLY A 167 6.17 15.03 -7.12
C GLY A 167 7.24 14.88 -8.18
N LEU A 168 7.71 13.65 -8.41
CA LEU A 168 8.69 13.35 -9.46
C LEU A 168 8.20 13.81 -10.83
N ALA A 169 6.90 13.67 -11.12
CA ALA A 169 6.30 14.12 -12.38
C ALA A 169 6.34 15.65 -12.50
N GLU A 170 6.07 16.35 -11.39
CA GLU A 170 6.12 17.80 -11.31
C GLU A 170 7.56 18.33 -11.50
N SER A 171 8.55 17.71 -10.85
CA SER A 171 9.98 18.00 -11.04
C SER A 171 10.56 17.47 -12.37
N GLY A 172 9.77 16.86 -13.25
CA GLY A 172 10.19 16.35 -14.56
C GLY A 172 11.01 15.05 -14.56
N HIS A 173 11.08 14.33 -13.44
CA HIS A 173 11.77 13.05 -13.27
C HIS A 173 10.96 11.84 -13.77
N TRP A 174 10.52 11.90 -15.04
CA TRP A 174 9.75 10.82 -15.68
C TRP A 174 10.55 9.51 -15.84
N ASP A 175 11.88 9.60 -15.89
CA ASP A 175 12.78 8.45 -15.83
C ASP A 175 12.54 7.62 -14.56
N LYS A 176 12.45 8.28 -13.41
CA LYS A 176 12.23 7.64 -12.11
C LYS A 176 10.85 7.05 -11.98
N ILE A 177 9.84 7.70 -12.56
CA ILE A 177 8.48 7.17 -12.64
C ILE A 177 8.48 5.87 -13.43
N GLY A 178 9.11 5.85 -14.61
CA GLY A 178 9.26 4.63 -15.41
C GLY A 178 9.97 3.51 -14.64
N ASP A 179 11.06 3.81 -13.95
CA ASP A 179 11.81 2.87 -13.11
C ASP A 179 10.94 2.30 -11.96
N MET A 180 10.15 3.13 -11.28
CA MET A 180 9.28 2.68 -10.19
C MET A 180 8.11 1.83 -10.71
N VAL A 181 7.50 2.16 -11.86
CA VAL A 181 6.45 1.32 -12.47
C VAL A 181 7.03 -0.02 -12.94
N ASP A 182 8.23 -0.03 -13.53
CA ASP A 182 8.95 -1.26 -13.88
C ASP A 182 9.24 -2.12 -12.63
N ASN A 183 9.62 -1.50 -11.50
CA ASN A 183 9.81 -2.21 -10.24
C ASN A 183 8.50 -2.85 -9.75
N PHE A 184 7.39 -2.12 -9.66
CA PHE A 184 6.11 -2.67 -9.22
C PHE A 184 5.58 -3.77 -10.16
N ALA A 185 5.78 -3.61 -11.47
CA ALA A 185 5.50 -4.65 -12.45
C ALA A 185 6.33 -5.92 -12.18
N TYR A 186 7.61 -5.77 -11.86
CA TYR A 186 8.48 -6.87 -11.46
C TYR A 186 8.00 -7.56 -10.17
N GLU A 187 7.56 -6.80 -9.15
CA GLU A 187 7.01 -7.37 -7.91
C GLU A 187 5.76 -8.21 -8.18
N LEU A 188 4.85 -7.71 -9.04
CA LEU A 188 3.67 -8.47 -9.50
C LEU A 188 4.07 -9.76 -10.21
N ASP A 189 5.04 -9.69 -11.11
CA ASP A 189 5.50 -10.86 -11.86
C ASP A 189 6.24 -11.88 -10.99
N THR A 190 6.93 -11.41 -9.94
CA THR A 190 7.77 -12.25 -9.07
C THR A 190 7.01 -12.85 -7.89
N TRP A 191 6.14 -12.07 -7.24
CA TRP A 191 5.47 -12.45 -5.98
C TRP A 191 3.94 -12.50 -6.09
N GLY A 192 3.40 -12.27 -7.29
CA GLY A 192 1.95 -12.34 -7.57
C GLY A 192 1.14 -11.15 -7.06
N HIS A 193 1.77 -10.24 -6.32
CA HIS A 193 1.19 -9.00 -5.81
C HIS A 193 2.33 -8.02 -5.46
N ILE A 194 1.99 -6.74 -5.33
CA ILE A 194 2.90 -5.74 -4.77
C ILE A 194 2.85 -5.86 -3.24
N PRO A 195 3.95 -6.24 -2.56
CA PRO A 195 3.98 -6.30 -1.10
C PRO A 195 3.87 -4.89 -0.50
N ASN A 196 3.55 -4.79 0.80
CA ASN A 196 3.49 -3.50 1.52
C ASN A 196 4.76 -2.65 1.29
N GLY A 197 5.92 -3.29 1.31
CA GLY A 197 7.19 -2.80 0.78
C GLY A 197 8.11 -3.97 0.41
N ASN A 198 9.26 -3.71 -0.20
CA ASN A 198 10.16 -4.77 -0.69
C ASN A 198 10.97 -5.46 0.42
N ARG A 199 10.29 -6.04 1.41
CA ARG A 199 10.86 -6.83 2.52
C ARG A 199 10.21 -8.21 2.62
N THR A 200 10.97 -9.25 2.99
CA THR A 200 10.45 -10.62 3.14
C THR A 200 9.29 -10.71 4.13
N TYR A 201 9.29 -9.90 5.20
CA TYR A 201 8.22 -9.85 6.20
C TYR A 201 6.95 -9.10 5.72
N TYR A 202 6.99 -8.49 4.54
CA TYR A 202 5.85 -7.84 3.88
C TYR A 202 5.22 -8.67 2.77
N LEU A 203 5.84 -9.78 2.33
CA LEU A 203 5.26 -10.69 1.31
C LEU A 203 3.91 -11.31 1.70
N SER A 204 3.48 -11.19 2.96
CA SER A 204 2.17 -11.68 3.41
C SER A 204 1.02 -10.73 3.11
N ARG A 205 1.27 -9.50 2.66
CA ARG A 205 0.24 -8.49 2.42
C ARG A 205 0.67 -7.44 1.40
N SER A 206 -0.33 -6.85 0.75
CA SER A 206 -0.16 -5.66 -0.06
C SER A 206 -0.35 -4.36 0.76
N GLN A 207 -0.70 -3.29 0.06
CA GLN A 207 -1.10 -1.96 0.55
C GLN A 207 -2.26 -1.44 -0.31
N PRO A 208 -2.81 -0.23 -0.09
CA PRO A 208 -3.85 0.33 -0.96
C PRO A 208 -3.42 0.29 -2.45
N PRO A 209 -4.27 -0.23 -3.37
CA PRO A 209 -3.82 -0.57 -4.72
C PRO A 209 -3.78 0.63 -5.67
N PHE A 210 -2.61 1.25 -5.78
CA PHE A 210 -2.36 2.43 -6.60
C PHE A 210 -1.62 2.16 -7.92
N PHE A 211 -1.20 0.93 -8.22
CA PHE A 211 -0.42 0.62 -9.42
C PHE A 211 -1.13 1.02 -10.71
N SER A 212 -2.44 0.76 -10.83
CA SER A 212 -3.20 1.25 -11.98
C SER A 212 -3.17 2.78 -12.13
N LEU A 213 -3.22 3.53 -11.02
CA LEU A 213 -3.08 4.99 -11.01
C LEU A 213 -1.64 5.46 -11.31
N MET A 214 -0.63 4.69 -10.91
CA MET A 214 0.77 4.91 -11.28
C MET A 214 0.97 4.76 -12.79
N VAL A 215 0.39 3.71 -13.38
CA VAL A 215 0.39 3.50 -14.83
C VAL A 215 -0.39 4.60 -15.55
N GLU A 216 -1.55 5.03 -15.02
CA GLU A 216 -2.30 6.17 -15.57
C GLU A 216 -1.49 7.46 -15.52
N LEU A 217 -0.74 7.73 -14.45
CA LEU A 217 0.16 8.87 -14.35
C LEU A 217 1.26 8.79 -15.42
N LEU A 218 1.95 7.65 -15.53
CA LEU A 218 2.97 7.45 -16.56
C LEU A 218 2.39 7.60 -17.97
N ALA A 219 1.14 7.18 -18.19
CA ALA A 219 0.46 7.30 -19.48
C ALA A 219 0.23 8.74 -19.95
N THR A 220 0.35 9.73 -19.05
CA THR A 220 0.33 11.15 -19.42
C THR A 220 1.60 11.60 -20.13
N HIS A 221 2.68 10.82 -20.02
CA HIS A 221 3.99 11.08 -20.65
C HIS A 221 4.34 10.03 -21.71
N ASP A 222 4.00 8.76 -21.47
CA ASP A 222 4.21 7.64 -22.38
C ASP A 222 2.86 7.00 -22.74
N SER A 223 2.33 7.30 -23.94
CA SER A 223 1.01 6.83 -24.36
C SER A 223 0.87 5.31 -24.43
N ASP A 224 1.98 4.57 -24.50
CA ASP A 224 1.95 3.10 -24.55
C ASP A 224 1.90 2.46 -23.15
N ALA A 225 2.02 3.24 -22.06
CA ALA A 225 2.13 2.71 -20.71
C ALA A 225 0.93 1.84 -20.30
N LEU A 226 -0.31 2.26 -20.58
CA LEU A 226 -1.51 1.49 -20.23
C LEU A 226 -1.51 0.11 -20.89
N LYS A 227 -1.12 0.06 -22.16
CA LYS A 227 -0.95 -1.18 -22.93
C LYS A 227 0.20 -2.03 -22.39
N LYS A 228 1.36 -1.42 -22.17
CA LYS A 228 2.58 -2.11 -21.69
C LYS A 228 2.34 -2.83 -20.37
N TYR A 229 1.67 -2.18 -19.42
CA TYR A 229 1.49 -2.71 -18.05
C TYR A 229 0.11 -3.34 -17.80
N ARG A 230 -0.75 -3.46 -18.83
CA ARG A 230 -2.04 -4.14 -18.70
C ARG A 230 -1.91 -5.55 -18.10
N PRO A 231 -0.97 -6.42 -18.53
CA PRO A 231 -0.86 -7.76 -17.94
C PRO A 231 -0.62 -7.74 -16.43
N GLN A 232 0.17 -6.80 -15.93
CA GLN A 232 0.46 -6.64 -14.52
C GLN A 232 -0.73 -6.04 -13.75
N MET A 233 -1.47 -5.08 -14.34
CA MET A 233 -2.73 -4.61 -13.75
C MET A 233 -3.76 -5.75 -13.63
N GLU A 234 -3.86 -6.64 -14.63
CA GLU A 234 -4.74 -7.81 -14.58
C GLU A 234 -4.30 -8.80 -13.50
N LYS A 235 -2.98 -9.00 -13.33
CA LYS A 235 -2.41 -9.83 -12.28
C LYS A 235 -2.70 -9.28 -10.88
N GLU A 236 -2.57 -7.97 -10.68
CA GLU A 236 -2.92 -7.34 -9.41
C GLU A 236 -4.43 -7.49 -9.11
N TYR A 237 -5.29 -7.27 -10.11
CA TYR A 237 -6.72 -7.48 -9.97
C TYR A 237 -7.04 -8.93 -9.57
N ALA A 238 -6.36 -9.91 -10.17
CA ALA A 238 -6.51 -11.32 -9.79
C ALA A 238 -6.11 -11.60 -8.34
N TYR A 239 -5.06 -10.96 -7.81
CA TYR A 239 -4.69 -11.06 -6.38
C TYR A 239 -5.78 -10.54 -5.45
N TRP A 240 -6.36 -9.38 -5.76
CA TRP A 240 -7.44 -8.79 -4.96
C TRP A 240 -8.71 -9.61 -5.03
N MET A 241 -9.00 -10.22 -6.17
CA MET A 241 -10.19 -11.05 -6.42
C MET A 241 -9.97 -12.54 -6.11
N GLU A 242 -8.80 -12.92 -5.58
CA GLU A 242 -8.48 -14.31 -5.27
C GLU A 242 -9.50 -14.90 -4.27
N GLY A 243 -10.17 -15.99 -4.67
CA GLY A 243 -11.20 -16.65 -3.87
C GLY A 243 -12.62 -16.12 -4.08
N ALA A 244 -12.84 -15.21 -5.04
CA ALA A 244 -14.19 -14.77 -5.42
C ALA A 244 -15.02 -15.90 -6.07
N ASP A 245 -14.39 -16.73 -6.88
CA ASP A 245 -15.03 -17.87 -7.54
C ASP A 245 -15.49 -18.89 -6.49
N GLY A 246 -16.78 -19.24 -6.52
CA GLY A 246 -17.38 -20.16 -5.55
C GLY A 246 -17.75 -19.55 -4.20
N LEU A 247 -17.43 -18.27 -3.94
CA LEU A 247 -17.81 -17.58 -2.72
C LEU A 247 -19.33 -17.42 -2.64
N GLN A 248 -19.94 -17.86 -1.53
CA GLN A 248 -21.39 -17.76 -1.32
C GLN A 248 -21.75 -16.42 -0.67
N PRO A 249 -22.99 -15.93 -0.86
CA PRO A 249 -23.46 -14.72 -0.17
C PRO A 249 -23.28 -14.81 1.35
N GLY A 250 -22.84 -13.72 1.96
CA GLY A 250 -22.54 -13.62 3.39
C GLY A 250 -21.17 -14.18 3.80
N GLN A 251 -20.33 -14.59 2.85
CA GLN A 251 -18.99 -15.13 3.10
C GLN A 251 -17.88 -14.15 2.69
N ALA A 252 -16.71 -14.34 3.29
CA ALA A 252 -15.48 -13.68 2.90
C ALA A 252 -14.36 -14.72 2.75
N ASN A 253 -13.50 -14.54 1.75
CA ASN A 253 -12.32 -15.35 1.53
C ASN A 253 -11.17 -14.42 1.15
N LYS A 254 -10.07 -14.48 1.92
CA LYS A 254 -8.95 -13.54 1.82
C LYS A 254 -9.45 -12.08 1.74
N ARG A 255 -9.15 -11.40 0.63
CA ARG A 255 -9.45 -10.00 0.34
C ARG A 255 -10.82 -9.79 -0.30
N VAL A 256 -11.59 -10.85 -0.54
CA VAL A 256 -12.92 -10.78 -1.17
C VAL A 256 -14.02 -10.98 -0.13
N VAL A 257 -15.07 -10.18 -0.26
CA VAL A 257 -16.30 -10.30 0.51
C VAL A 257 -17.48 -10.34 -0.45
N LYS A 258 -18.37 -11.32 -0.28
CA LYS A 258 -19.65 -11.36 -0.96
C LYS A 258 -20.75 -11.09 0.05
N LEU A 259 -21.41 -9.94 -0.09
CA LEU A 259 -22.52 -9.55 0.80
C LEU A 259 -23.74 -10.44 0.58
N ASP A 260 -24.72 -10.32 1.48
CA ASP A 260 -25.93 -11.17 1.48
C ASP A 260 -26.76 -11.03 0.19
N ASP A 261 -26.74 -9.85 -0.45
CA ASP A 261 -27.41 -9.58 -1.72
C ASP A 261 -26.60 -10.02 -2.95
N GLY A 262 -25.43 -10.62 -2.73
CA GLY A 262 -24.52 -11.08 -3.78
C GLY A 262 -23.52 -10.03 -4.27
N ALA A 263 -23.57 -8.79 -3.77
CA ALA A 263 -22.58 -7.76 -4.12
C ALA A 263 -21.16 -8.22 -3.70
N ILE A 264 -20.19 -8.05 -4.60
CA ILE A 264 -18.80 -8.37 -4.34
C ILE A 264 -18.02 -7.09 -4.06
N LEU A 265 -17.36 -7.05 -2.92
CA LEU A 265 -16.48 -5.97 -2.48
C LEU A 265 -15.18 -6.59 -1.94
N ASN A 266 -14.20 -5.74 -1.64
CA ASN A 266 -12.92 -6.16 -1.10
C ASN A 266 -12.71 -5.66 0.33
N ARG A 267 -11.88 -6.37 1.08
CA ARG A 267 -11.36 -5.99 2.41
C ARG A 267 -9.84 -6.12 2.44
N TYR A 268 -9.19 -5.40 3.34
CA TYR A 268 -7.78 -5.65 3.63
C TYR A 268 -7.63 -6.97 4.40
N TRP A 269 -6.59 -7.72 4.05
CA TRP A 269 -6.29 -9.04 4.59
C TRP A 269 -4.80 -9.35 4.40
N ASP A 270 -4.10 -9.65 5.49
CA ASP A 270 -2.76 -10.27 5.47
C ASP A 270 -2.90 -11.79 5.54
N ASP A 271 -2.06 -12.55 4.84
CA ASP A 271 -2.10 -14.01 4.76
C ASP A 271 -1.50 -14.73 5.99
N ARG A 272 -0.88 -14.00 6.93
CA ARG A 272 -0.40 -14.50 8.23
C ARG A 272 -1.22 -13.97 9.42
N ASP A 273 -1.23 -14.75 10.50
CA ASP A 273 -1.88 -14.44 11.80
C ASP A 273 -0.90 -14.55 12.97
N THR A 274 0.37 -14.23 12.73
CA THR A 274 1.43 -14.15 13.75
C THR A 274 1.77 -12.69 14.05
N PRO A 275 2.53 -12.35 15.11
CA PRO A 275 3.01 -10.99 15.28
C PRO A 275 3.82 -10.50 14.06
N ARG A 276 3.76 -9.21 13.75
CA ARG A 276 4.57 -8.53 12.72
C ARG A 276 6.06 -8.56 13.11
N PRO A 277 7.00 -9.08 12.29
CA PRO A 277 8.42 -9.08 12.65
C PRO A 277 8.96 -7.69 13.01
N GLU A 278 8.52 -6.67 12.28
CA GLU A 278 8.90 -5.26 12.44
C GLU A 278 8.30 -4.56 13.67
N SER A 279 7.29 -5.17 14.32
CA SER A 279 6.59 -4.65 15.51
C SER A 279 6.20 -5.80 16.47
N TRP A 280 7.12 -6.77 16.63
CA TRP A 280 6.87 -8.09 17.23
C TRP A 280 6.26 -8.04 18.64
N LEU A 281 6.89 -7.30 19.53
CA LEU A 281 6.52 -7.22 20.93
C LEU A 281 5.31 -6.31 21.15
N ASP A 282 5.14 -5.27 20.31
CA ASP A 282 3.96 -4.42 20.33
C ASP A 282 2.70 -5.22 19.97
N ASP A 283 2.78 -6.07 18.95
CA ASP A 283 1.71 -6.99 18.57
C ASP A 283 1.43 -8.01 19.68
N VAL A 284 2.47 -8.69 20.20
CA VAL A 284 2.33 -9.67 21.30
C VAL A 284 1.69 -9.02 22.53
N THR A 285 2.09 -7.79 22.86
CA THR A 285 1.53 -7.04 24.00
C THR A 285 0.08 -6.67 23.76
N THR A 286 -0.25 -6.22 22.55
CA THR A 286 -1.63 -5.88 22.17
C THR A 286 -2.54 -7.10 22.27
N ALA A 287 -2.13 -8.26 21.76
CA ALA A 287 -2.92 -9.48 21.88
C ALA A 287 -3.07 -9.94 23.33
N LYS A 288 -2.02 -9.81 24.14
CA LYS A 288 -2.04 -10.16 25.57
C LYS A 288 -3.02 -9.30 26.38
N ASN A 289 -3.23 -8.05 25.98
CA ASN A 289 -4.14 -7.12 26.67
C ASN A 289 -5.62 -7.48 26.50
N ASN A 290 -5.97 -8.30 25.51
CA ASN A 290 -7.33 -8.76 25.28
C ASN A 290 -7.44 -10.30 25.19
N PRO A 291 -7.39 -11.01 26.33
CA PRO A 291 -7.49 -12.47 26.37
C PRO A 291 -8.87 -13.02 25.94
N ASN A 292 -9.87 -12.14 25.74
CA ASN A 292 -11.21 -12.55 25.29
C ASN A 292 -11.30 -12.78 23.78
N ARG A 293 -10.24 -12.44 23.03
CA ARG A 293 -10.14 -12.71 21.60
C ARG A 293 -8.95 -13.65 21.35
N PRO A 294 -9.05 -14.59 20.39
CA PRO A 294 -7.90 -15.36 19.97
C PRO A 294 -6.78 -14.43 19.50
N ALA A 295 -5.56 -14.64 20.00
CA ALA A 295 -4.41 -13.79 19.64
C ALA A 295 -4.18 -13.75 18.13
N THR A 296 -4.40 -14.87 17.43
CA THR A 296 -4.31 -14.97 15.96
C THR A 296 -5.28 -14.05 15.23
N GLU A 297 -6.49 -13.82 15.75
CA GLU A 297 -7.42 -12.85 15.16
C GLU A 297 -6.92 -11.42 15.35
N ILE A 298 -6.40 -11.08 16.54
CA ILE A 298 -5.82 -9.76 16.80
C ILE A 298 -4.61 -9.53 15.88
N TYR A 299 -3.70 -10.49 15.76
CA TYR A 299 -2.55 -10.41 14.86
C TYR A 299 -2.96 -10.23 13.39
N ARG A 300 -3.97 -10.98 12.92
CA ARG A 300 -4.51 -10.84 11.57
C ARG A 300 -5.07 -9.44 11.34
N ASP A 301 -5.80 -8.88 12.31
CA ASP A 301 -6.41 -7.55 12.19
C ASP A 301 -5.37 -6.42 12.27
N LEU A 302 -4.33 -6.56 13.10
CA LEU A 302 -3.18 -5.64 13.16
C LEU A 302 -2.44 -5.62 11.81
N ARG A 303 -2.10 -6.80 11.28
CA ARG A 303 -1.44 -6.93 9.97
C ARG A 303 -2.30 -6.40 8.83
N SER A 304 -3.61 -6.64 8.88
CA SER A 304 -4.54 -6.16 7.86
C SER A 304 -4.74 -4.63 7.92
N ALA A 305 -4.55 -4.00 9.09
CA ALA A 305 -4.50 -2.54 9.19
C ALA A 305 -3.18 -1.97 8.63
N ALA A 306 -2.06 -2.69 8.79
CA ALA A 306 -0.83 -2.34 8.06
C ALA A 306 -1.03 -2.50 6.53
N ALA A 307 -1.78 -3.52 6.09
CA ALA A 307 -2.17 -3.68 4.68
C ALA A 307 -3.12 -2.58 4.18
N SER A 308 -3.84 -1.91 5.08
CA SER A 308 -4.67 -0.76 4.71
C SER A 308 -3.88 0.53 4.58
N GLY A 309 -2.60 0.54 5.00
CA GLY A 309 -1.80 1.74 5.18
C GLY A 309 -2.28 2.63 6.34
N TRP A 310 -3.24 2.18 7.17
CA TRP A 310 -3.80 2.97 8.28
C TRP A 310 -3.56 2.26 9.62
N ASP A 311 -2.31 1.92 9.90
CA ASP A 311 -1.81 1.29 11.13
C ASP A 311 -1.34 2.36 12.14
N PHE A 312 -2.10 2.74 13.17
CA PHE A 312 -3.48 2.32 13.45
C PHE A 312 -4.44 3.49 13.52
N SER A 313 -5.73 3.17 13.54
CA SER A 313 -6.83 4.12 13.53
C SER A 313 -8.03 3.57 14.29
N SER A 314 -8.73 4.47 14.98
CA SER A 314 -10.06 4.26 15.57
C SER A 314 -11.07 3.74 14.54
N ARG A 315 -10.85 4.01 13.24
CA ARG A 315 -11.61 3.47 12.11
C ARG A 315 -11.82 1.95 12.22
N TRP A 316 -10.80 1.24 12.69
CA TRP A 316 -10.77 -0.22 12.76
C TRP A 316 -11.16 -0.80 14.13
N MET A 317 -11.42 0.04 15.12
CA MET A 317 -11.54 -0.34 16.53
C MET A 317 -13.00 -0.29 16.99
N ASP A 318 -13.38 -1.18 17.91
CA ASP A 318 -14.66 -1.06 18.63
C ASP A 318 -14.58 -0.01 19.74
N ASP A 319 -13.46 0.03 20.45
CA ASP A 319 -13.14 1.08 21.43
C ASP A 319 -11.96 1.91 20.88
N PRO A 320 -12.17 3.20 20.55
CA PRO A 320 -11.14 4.04 19.94
C PRO A 320 -9.93 4.29 20.86
N GLN A 321 -9.99 3.92 22.14
CA GLN A 321 -8.85 4.06 23.06
C GLN A 321 -8.08 2.75 23.27
N LYS A 322 -8.51 1.63 22.66
CA LYS A 322 -7.93 0.30 22.88
C LYS A 322 -7.65 -0.43 21.58
N LEU A 323 -6.37 -0.47 21.20
CA LEU A 323 -5.91 -1.10 19.97
C LEU A 323 -6.26 -2.60 19.92
N ASP A 324 -6.33 -3.27 21.07
CA ASP A 324 -6.69 -4.69 21.16
C ASP A 324 -8.16 -5.01 20.75
N THR A 325 -8.96 -3.98 20.49
CA THR A 325 -10.32 -4.07 19.91
C THR A 325 -10.33 -3.94 18.38
N ILE A 326 -9.16 -3.84 17.75
CA ILE A 326 -9.02 -3.74 16.29
C ILE A 326 -9.61 -4.95 15.57
N ARG A 327 -10.39 -4.73 14.50
CA ARG A 327 -11.09 -5.79 13.78
C ARG A 327 -11.19 -5.56 12.28
N THR A 328 -10.09 -5.09 11.70
CA THR A 328 -9.94 -4.66 10.30
C THR A 328 -10.56 -5.64 9.30
N THR A 329 -10.37 -6.95 9.47
CA THR A 329 -10.88 -7.96 8.53
C THR A 329 -12.41 -8.14 8.57
N SER A 330 -13.07 -7.56 9.57
CA SER A 330 -14.54 -7.52 9.66
C SER A 330 -15.15 -6.24 9.08
N ILE A 331 -14.34 -5.38 8.46
CA ILE A 331 -14.74 -4.09 7.92
C ILE A 331 -14.44 -4.08 6.41
N VAL A 332 -15.42 -3.67 5.61
CA VAL A 332 -15.28 -3.47 4.15
C VAL A 332 -14.94 -2.00 3.92
N PRO A 333 -13.70 -1.68 3.53
CA PRO A 333 -13.21 -0.30 3.48
C PRO A 333 -13.72 0.45 2.26
N VAL A 334 -14.18 1.69 2.44
CA VAL A 334 -14.68 2.51 1.33
C VAL A 334 -13.57 2.99 0.37
N ASP A 335 -12.38 3.26 0.90
CA ASP A 335 -11.19 3.61 0.12
C ASP A 335 -10.70 2.46 -0.76
N LEU A 336 -10.56 1.25 -0.19
CA LEU A 336 -10.16 0.08 -0.98
C LEU A 336 -11.11 -0.16 -2.15
N ASN A 337 -12.42 -0.10 -1.90
CA ASN A 337 -13.41 -0.37 -2.94
C ASN A 337 -13.49 0.75 -3.99
N ALA A 338 -13.20 2.00 -3.61
CA ALA A 338 -13.01 3.08 -4.57
C ALA A 338 -11.77 2.84 -5.47
N LEU A 339 -10.65 2.39 -4.89
CA LEU A 339 -9.44 2.07 -5.66
C LEU A 339 -9.63 0.85 -6.57
N MET A 340 -10.35 -0.18 -6.10
CA MET A 340 -10.73 -1.32 -6.96
C MET A 340 -11.63 -0.89 -8.12
N PHE A 341 -12.57 0.04 -7.90
CA PHE A 341 -13.37 0.63 -8.98
C PHE A 341 -12.48 1.34 -10.01
N LYS A 342 -11.51 2.14 -9.53
CA LYS A 342 -10.56 2.83 -10.40
C LYS A 342 -9.71 1.85 -11.22
N MET A 343 -9.25 0.77 -10.60
CA MET A 343 -8.52 -0.31 -11.27
C MET A 343 -9.37 -0.98 -12.37
N GLU A 344 -10.63 -1.31 -12.09
CA GLU A 344 -11.56 -1.88 -13.08
C GLU A 344 -11.79 -0.91 -14.25
N LYS A 345 -11.97 0.39 -13.98
CA LYS A 345 -12.09 1.42 -15.03
C LYS A 345 -10.82 1.54 -15.89
N LEU A 346 -9.65 1.44 -15.29
CA LEU A 346 -8.38 1.51 -16.01
C LEU A 346 -8.07 0.24 -16.80
N LEU A 347 -8.44 -0.93 -16.29
CA LEU A 347 -8.39 -2.18 -17.05
C LEU A 347 -9.33 -2.15 -18.25
N ALA A 348 -10.54 -1.59 -18.10
CA ALA A 348 -11.45 -1.39 -19.22
C ALA A 348 -10.84 -0.48 -20.29
N ARG A 349 -10.25 0.65 -19.88
CA ARG A 349 -9.56 1.60 -20.77
C ARG A 349 -8.37 0.96 -21.49
N ALA A 350 -7.47 0.31 -20.75
CA ALA A 350 -6.30 -0.35 -21.32
C ALA A 350 -6.71 -1.47 -22.30
N SER A 351 -7.76 -2.23 -21.97
CA SER A 351 -8.31 -3.25 -22.88
C SER A 351 -8.86 -2.65 -24.17
N GLN A 352 -9.52 -1.49 -24.08
CA GLN A 352 -10.03 -0.77 -25.24
C GLN A 352 -8.91 -0.24 -26.14
N GLU A 353 -7.85 0.32 -25.54
CA GLU A 353 -6.65 0.80 -26.26
C GLU A 353 -5.89 -0.35 -26.96
N ASP A 354 -5.97 -1.56 -26.42
CA ASP A 354 -5.46 -2.80 -27.04
C ASP A 354 -6.36 -3.41 -28.13
N GLY A 355 -7.57 -2.88 -28.33
CA GLY A 355 -8.57 -3.45 -29.23
C GLY A 355 -9.29 -4.69 -28.68
N ASP A 356 -9.10 -5.04 -27.42
CA ASP A 356 -9.81 -6.14 -26.73
C ASP A 356 -11.15 -5.64 -26.15
N THR A 357 -12.12 -5.47 -27.05
CA THR A 357 -13.48 -5.00 -26.73
C THR A 357 -14.24 -5.90 -25.75
N ALA A 358 -13.93 -7.21 -25.73
CA ALA A 358 -14.55 -8.16 -24.82
C ALA A 358 -14.09 -7.94 -23.38
N SER A 359 -12.78 -7.80 -23.16
CA SER A 359 -12.24 -7.48 -21.83
C SER A 359 -12.63 -6.08 -21.39
N ALA A 360 -12.65 -5.10 -22.31
CA ALA A 360 -13.13 -3.76 -22.00
C ALA A 360 -14.57 -3.77 -21.45
N SER A 361 -15.48 -4.45 -22.15
CA SER A 361 -16.88 -4.58 -21.73
C SER A 361 -17.03 -5.34 -20.40
N LYS A 362 -16.21 -6.39 -20.18
CA LYS A 362 -16.18 -7.15 -18.93
C LYS A 362 -15.81 -6.25 -17.75
N TYR A 363 -14.71 -5.50 -17.86
CA TYR A 363 -14.23 -4.65 -16.77
C TYR A 363 -15.15 -3.44 -16.52
N ASP A 364 -15.78 -2.89 -17.56
CA ASP A 364 -16.81 -1.85 -17.38
C ASP A 364 -18.05 -2.37 -16.64
N ALA A 365 -18.47 -3.61 -16.91
CA ALA A 365 -19.56 -4.24 -16.17
C ALA A 365 -19.19 -4.48 -14.70
N LEU A 366 -17.95 -4.89 -14.43
CA LEU A 366 -17.43 -5.06 -13.06
C LEU A 366 -17.39 -3.72 -12.31
N ALA A 367 -16.83 -2.67 -12.94
CA ALA A 367 -16.80 -1.32 -12.37
C ALA A 367 -18.21 -0.79 -12.07
N SER A 368 -19.17 -1.01 -12.97
CA SER A 368 -20.57 -0.61 -12.78
C SER A 368 -21.22 -1.36 -11.60
N ALA A 369 -20.96 -2.67 -11.48
CA ALA A 369 -21.44 -3.46 -10.35
C ALA A 369 -20.84 -2.99 -9.02
N ARG A 370 -19.54 -2.67 -9.00
CA ARG A 370 -18.84 -2.15 -7.82
C ARG A 370 -19.33 -0.78 -7.42
N GLN A 371 -19.50 0.14 -8.36
CA GLN A 371 -20.06 1.46 -8.10
C GLN A 371 -21.44 1.33 -7.43
N LYS A 372 -22.32 0.48 -7.98
CA LYS A 372 -23.65 0.21 -7.39
C LYS A 372 -23.54 -0.37 -5.96
N ALA A 373 -22.61 -1.29 -5.74
CA ALA A 373 -22.38 -1.88 -4.42
C ALA A 373 -21.87 -0.85 -3.41
N MET A 374 -20.91 0.01 -3.79
CA MET A 374 -20.46 1.13 -2.96
C MET A 374 -21.60 2.09 -2.66
N GLU A 375 -22.42 2.43 -3.65
CA GLU A 375 -23.55 3.34 -3.47
C GLU A 375 -24.61 2.77 -2.50
N SER A 376 -24.74 1.45 -2.42
CA SER A 376 -25.74 0.78 -1.58
C SER A 376 -25.22 0.45 -0.18
N HIS A 377 -23.95 0.08 -0.06
CA HIS A 377 -23.38 -0.53 1.15
C HIS A 377 -22.31 0.30 1.83
N LEU A 378 -21.78 1.34 1.18
CA LEU A 378 -20.73 2.20 1.74
C LEU A 378 -21.20 3.66 1.90
N TRP A 379 -22.50 3.90 1.77
CA TRP A 379 -23.12 5.21 1.98
C TRP A 379 -23.96 5.23 3.25
N ASN A 380 -23.64 6.12 4.18
CA ASN A 380 -24.43 6.32 5.39
C ASN A 380 -25.48 7.40 5.13
N ASP A 381 -26.70 6.97 4.81
CA ASP A 381 -27.79 7.90 4.46
C ASP A 381 -28.21 8.81 5.62
N LYS A 382 -28.11 8.29 6.85
CA LYS A 382 -28.47 9.05 8.06
C LYS A 382 -27.50 10.20 8.30
N GLU A 383 -26.21 9.93 8.18
CA GLU A 383 -25.16 10.91 8.50
C GLU A 383 -24.75 11.76 7.28
N GLY A 384 -25.02 11.28 6.06
CA GLY A 384 -24.78 12.01 4.81
C GLY A 384 -23.34 11.95 4.30
N TRP A 385 -22.65 10.82 4.49
CA TRP A 385 -21.31 10.60 3.97
C TRP A 385 -21.04 9.14 3.64
N TYR A 386 -20.02 8.89 2.82
CA TYR A 386 -19.48 7.55 2.65
C TYR A 386 -18.78 7.07 3.93
N ALA A 387 -18.91 5.78 4.23
CA ALA A 387 -18.27 5.13 5.36
C ALA A 387 -18.08 3.63 5.07
N ASP A 388 -17.25 2.98 5.88
CA ASP A 388 -16.99 1.55 5.74
C ASP A 388 -18.22 0.71 6.14
N TYR A 389 -18.34 -0.50 5.60
CA TYR A 389 -19.40 -1.45 5.99
C TYR A 389 -18.92 -2.45 7.04
N ASP A 390 -19.74 -2.70 8.04
CA ASP A 390 -19.45 -3.61 9.14
C ASP A 390 -20.06 -4.99 8.89
N LEU A 391 -19.21 -6.00 8.72
CA LEU A 391 -19.65 -7.38 8.44
C LEU A 391 -20.24 -8.07 9.66
N LYS A 392 -19.90 -7.64 10.88
CA LYS A 392 -20.49 -8.19 12.11
C LYS A 392 -21.90 -7.67 12.33
N THR A 393 -22.08 -6.35 12.21
CA THR A 393 -23.39 -5.73 12.44
C THR A 393 -24.29 -5.66 11.21
N ARG A 394 -23.73 -5.96 10.03
CA ARG A 394 -24.39 -5.85 8.71
C ARG A 394 -24.95 -4.46 8.45
N LYS A 395 -24.14 -3.44 8.73
CA LYS A 395 -24.54 -2.02 8.64
C LYS A 395 -23.38 -1.17 8.17
N VAL A 396 -23.70 -0.08 7.49
CA VAL A 396 -22.74 1.00 7.24
C VAL A 396 -22.33 1.60 8.60
N ARG A 397 -21.02 1.79 8.81
CA ARG A 397 -20.49 2.42 10.02
C ARG A 397 -20.83 3.91 10.04
N ASN A 398 -20.88 4.50 11.22
CA ASN A 398 -21.24 5.92 11.39
C ASN A 398 -20.04 6.86 11.32
N GLN A 399 -18.82 6.36 11.57
CA GLN A 399 -17.65 7.21 11.73
C GLN A 399 -17.26 7.88 10.41
N LEU A 400 -17.19 9.21 10.41
CA LEU A 400 -16.58 9.99 9.33
C LEU A 400 -15.05 9.93 9.46
N THR A 401 -14.40 9.50 8.38
CA THR A 401 -12.95 9.56 8.18
C THR A 401 -12.65 10.19 6.83
N ALA A 402 -11.40 10.59 6.60
CA ALA A 402 -10.97 11.11 5.30
C ALA A 402 -11.10 10.08 4.16
N ALA A 403 -11.25 8.78 4.46
CA ALA A 403 -11.53 7.75 3.45
C ALA A 403 -12.86 8.01 2.70
N ALA A 404 -13.78 8.76 3.29
CA ALA A 404 -15.04 9.15 2.65
C ALA A 404 -14.87 9.99 1.37
N LEU A 405 -13.67 10.53 1.13
CA LEU A 405 -13.32 11.32 -0.05
C LEU A 405 -12.81 10.46 -1.23
N PHE A 406 -12.44 9.20 -1.01
CA PHE A 406 -11.96 8.33 -2.08
C PHE A 406 -13.00 8.09 -3.20
N PRO A 407 -14.31 7.90 -2.92
CA PRO A 407 -15.32 7.80 -3.98
C PRO A 407 -15.39 9.04 -4.89
N LEU A 408 -15.09 10.23 -4.37
CA LEU A 408 -14.99 11.46 -5.17
C LEU A 408 -13.68 11.47 -5.97
N TYR A 409 -12.57 11.09 -5.35
CA TYR A 409 -11.26 11.01 -5.99
C TYR A 409 -11.27 10.13 -7.25
N VAL A 410 -11.94 8.98 -7.18
CA VAL A 410 -12.02 8.04 -8.32
C VAL A 410 -13.21 8.29 -9.26
N LYS A 411 -14.01 9.34 -9.02
CA LYS A 411 -15.24 9.65 -9.78
C LYS A 411 -16.32 8.56 -9.73
N ALA A 412 -16.43 7.84 -8.61
CA ALA A 412 -17.48 6.85 -8.38
C ALA A 412 -18.76 7.46 -7.77
N ALA A 413 -18.64 8.56 -7.05
CA ALA A 413 -19.77 9.18 -6.36
C ALA A 413 -20.80 9.81 -7.32
N SER A 414 -22.07 9.84 -6.90
CA SER A 414 -23.04 10.74 -7.52
C SER A 414 -22.80 12.19 -7.09
N GLN A 415 -23.24 13.17 -7.91
CA GLN A 415 -23.05 14.59 -7.59
C GLN A 415 -23.67 14.99 -6.24
N ASP A 416 -24.91 14.55 -5.95
CA ASP A 416 -25.58 14.84 -4.66
C ASP A 416 -24.74 14.35 -3.45
N ARG A 417 -24.16 13.14 -3.56
CA ARG A 417 -23.33 12.58 -2.50
C ARG A 417 -21.98 13.28 -2.41
N ALA A 418 -21.40 13.68 -3.54
CA ALA A 418 -20.18 14.48 -3.57
C ALA A 418 -20.39 15.83 -2.86
N ASP A 419 -21.52 16.50 -3.08
CA ASP A 419 -21.85 17.76 -2.43
C ASP A 419 -22.02 17.58 -0.90
N LYS A 420 -22.68 16.50 -0.47
CA LYS A 420 -22.82 16.14 0.96
C LYS A 420 -21.48 15.83 1.62
N VAL A 421 -20.63 15.05 0.94
CA VAL A 421 -19.28 14.72 1.44
C VAL A 421 -18.41 15.97 1.52
N ALA A 422 -18.50 16.88 0.54
CA ALA A 422 -17.78 18.15 0.57
C ALA A 422 -18.21 19.02 1.77
N ALA A 423 -19.52 19.09 2.05
CA ALA A 423 -20.04 19.78 3.23
C ALA A 423 -19.58 19.12 4.54
N ALA A 424 -19.58 17.78 4.62
CA ALA A 424 -19.09 17.04 5.78
C ALA A 424 -17.58 17.25 6.00
N ALA A 425 -16.78 17.16 4.93
CA ALA A 425 -15.34 17.38 4.99
C ALA A 425 -15.03 18.82 5.44
N SER A 426 -15.67 19.82 4.85
CA SER A 426 -15.49 21.23 5.21
C SER A 426 -15.88 21.52 6.66
N SER A 427 -16.98 20.94 7.16
CA SER A 427 -17.48 21.24 8.51
C SER A 427 -16.83 20.41 9.63
N ARG A 428 -16.38 19.18 9.34
CA ARG A 428 -15.92 18.23 10.37
C ARG A 428 -14.44 17.91 10.29
N LEU A 429 -13.87 17.78 9.09
CA LEU A 429 -12.50 17.32 8.86
C LEU A 429 -11.52 18.46 8.60
N LEU A 430 -11.92 19.52 7.90
CA LEU A 430 -11.06 20.66 7.60
C LEU A 430 -10.73 21.44 8.90
N LYS A 431 -9.43 21.56 9.19
CA LYS A 431 -8.85 22.25 10.34
C LYS A 431 -7.92 23.38 9.85
N PRO A 432 -7.30 24.20 10.74
CA PRO A 432 -6.42 25.28 10.33
C PRO A 432 -5.21 24.83 9.49
N GLY A 433 -4.70 23.60 9.67
CA GLY A 433 -3.52 23.09 8.98
C GLY A 433 -3.77 22.02 7.92
N GLY A 434 -5.00 21.83 7.45
CA GLY A 434 -5.38 20.80 6.46
C GLY A 434 -6.59 19.98 6.91
N ILE A 435 -6.86 18.85 6.24
CA ILE A 435 -7.90 17.91 6.68
C ILE A 435 -7.34 16.91 7.71
N SER A 436 -8.11 16.74 8.79
CA SER A 436 -7.86 15.73 9.82
C SER A 436 -8.24 14.34 9.29
N THR A 437 -7.49 13.33 9.70
CA THR A 437 -7.69 11.93 9.27
C THR A 437 -9.04 11.38 9.70
N THR A 438 -9.41 11.66 10.96
CA THR A 438 -10.73 11.35 11.53
C THR A 438 -11.20 12.51 12.41
N THR A 439 -12.34 12.34 13.06
CA THR A 439 -12.85 13.26 14.09
C THR A 439 -12.53 12.79 15.51
N ILE A 440 -11.80 11.68 15.67
CA ILE A 440 -11.53 11.02 16.96
C ILE A 440 -10.04 11.18 17.29
N ASN A 441 -9.74 11.57 18.52
CA ASN A 441 -8.38 11.52 19.06
C ASN A 441 -8.21 10.24 19.90
N SER A 442 -7.52 9.26 19.33
CA SER A 442 -7.29 7.93 19.90
C SER A 442 -5.89 7.73 20.48
N GLY A 443 -4.98 8.68 20.24
CA GLY A 443 -3.53 8.47 20.39
C GLY A 443 -2.88 7.63 19.29
N GLN A 444 -3.64 7.06 18.36
CA GLN A 444 -3.12 6.40 17.17
C GLN A 444 -2.80 7.43 16.07
N GLN A 445 -1.92 7.07 15.15
CA GLN A 445 -1.40 8.03 14.18
C GLN A 445 -2.35 8.34 13.01
N TRP A 446 -3.24 7.42 12.63
CA TRP A 446 -4.25 7.64 11.58
C TRP A 446 -5.57 8.14 12.18
N ASP A 447 -5.48 9.17 13.01
CA ASP A 447 -6.59 9.80 13.73
C ASP A 447 -6.33 11.28 13.98
N ALA A 448 -7.33 12.01 14.49
CA ALA A 448 -7.11 13.39 14.92
C ALA A 448 -6.04 13.44 16.03
N PRO A 449 -5.17 14.48 16.05
CA PRO A 449 -5.21 15.67 15.20
C PRO A 449 -4.38 15.55 13.90
N ASN A 450 -3.93 14.37 13.52
CA ASN A 450 -3.02 14.22 12.39
C ASN A 450 -3.73 14.38 11.05
N GLY A 451 -3.05 15.03 10.11
CA GLY A 451 -3.33 15.03 8.68
C GLY A 451 -2.14 14.49 7.90
N TRP A 452 -2.43 13.67 6.88
CA TRP A 452 -1.45 12.97 6.07
C TRP A 452 -1.53 13.44 4.62
N ALA A 453 -0.38 13.68 4.00
CA ALA A 453 -0.28 14.21 2.65
C ALA A 453 -1.13 13.45 1.60
N PRO A 454 -1.15 12.10 1.57
CA PRO A 454 -2.03 11.32 0.68
C PRO A 454 -3.50 11.72 0.77
N LEU A 455 -3.99 11.89 2.00
CA LEU A 455 -5.39 12.19 2.26
C LEU A 455 -5.74 13.62 1.82
N GLN A 456 -4.79 14.55 1.95
CA GLN A 456 -4.98 15.91 1.45
C GLN A 456 -5.11 15.91 -0.07
N TRP A 457 -4.25 15.16 -0.77
CA TRP A 457 -4.30 15.06 -2.23
C TRP A 457 -5.59 14.40 -2.72
N VAL A 458 -5.96 13.25 -2.13
CA VAL A 458 -7.23 12.56 -2.42
C VAL A 458 -8.42 13.49 -2.21
N ALA A 459 -8.42 14.27 -1.13
CA ALA A 459 -9.47 15.25 -0.84
C ALA A 459 -9.54 16.33 -1.91
N VAL A 460 -8.40 16.96 -2.24
CA VAL A 460 -8.31 18.06 -3.19
C VAL A 460 -8.77 17.60 -4.58
N GLU A 461 -8.18 16.54 -5.11
CA GLU A 461 -8.55 16.01 -6.43
C GLU A 461 -10.02 15.54 -6.46
N GLY A 462 -10.47 14.85 -5.41
CA GLY A 462 -11.86 14.41 -5.31
C GLY A 462 -12.85 15.57 -5.29
N LEU A 463 -12.58 16.62 -4.52
CA LEU A 463 -13.41 17.82 -4.48
C LEU A 463 -13.41 18.54 -5.84
N GLN A 464 -12.25 18.65 -6.50
CA GLN A 464 -12.15 19.26 -7.84
C GLN A 464 -12.92 18.51 -8.91
N ASN A 465 -12.90 17.17 -8.86
CA ASN A 465 -13.65 16.31 -9.78
C ASN A 465 -15.15 16.58 -9.80
N TYR A 466 -15.69 17.20 -8.74
CA TYR A 466 -17.12 17.48 -8.55
C TYR A 466 -17.41 18.98 -8.40
N GLY A 467 -16.50 19.85 -8.82
CA GLY A 467 -16.72 21.31 -8.85
C GLY A 467 -16.62 22.01 -7.49
N GLN A 468 -16.15 21.33 -6.44
CA GLN A 468 -16.03 21.88 -5.08
C GLN A 468 -14.71 22.67 -4.90
N GLN A 469 -14.45 23.58 -5.84
CA GLN A 469 -13.17 24.29 -6.00
C GLN A 469 -12.75 25.07 -4.75
N LYS A 470 -13.70 25.74 -4.09
CA LYS A 470 -13.44 26.51 -2.87
C LYS A 470 -12.92 25.63 -1.74
N VAL A 471 -13.60 24.51 -1.47
CA VAL A 471 -13.20 23.60 -0.40
C VAL A 471 -11.85 22.95 -0.74
N ALA A 472 -11.66 22.54 -2.00
CA ALA A 472 -10.38 22.00 -2.46
C ALA A 472 -9.22 23.00 -2.21
N MET A 473 -9.40 24.25 -2.61
CA MET A 473 -8.39 25.30 -2.40
C MET A 473 -8.14 25.59 -0.91
N ASP A 474 -9.17 25.55 -0.07
CA ASP A 474 -9.00 25.68 1.38
C ASP A 474 -8.17 24.52 1.97
N VAL A 475 -8.36 23.27 1.50
CA VAL A 475 -7.52 22.14 1.90
C VAL A 475 -6.07 22.38 1.45
N THR A 476 -5.86 22.67 0.17
CA THR A 476 -4.54 22.93 -0.43
C THR A 476 -3.79 24.02 0.34
N TRP A 477 -4.42 25.18 0.52
CA TRP A 477 -3.80 26.33 1.15
C TRP A 477 -3.42 26.07 2.61
N ARG A 478 -4.34 25.50 3.39
CA ARG A 478 -4.10 25.24 4.82
C ARG A 478 -3.03 24.19 5.05
N PHE A 479 -3.01 23.14 4.23
CA PHE A 479 -1.97 22.13 4.32
C PHE A 479 -0.60 22.68 3.92
N LEU A 480 -0.50 23.40 2.81
CA LEU A 480 0.74 24.07 2.39
C LEU A 480 1.28 25.03 3.46
N LYS A 481 0.41 25.84 4.09
CA LYS A 481 0.83 26.71 5.20
C LYS A 481 1.39 25.91 6.37
N ASN A 482 0.83 24.74 6.67
CA ASN A 482 1.34 23.86 7.72
C ASN A 482 2.72 23.29 7.36
N VAL A 483 2.89 22.81 6.14
CA VAL A 483 4.18 22.31 5.61
C VAL A 483 5.23 23.42 5.64
N GLN A 484 4.92 24.60 5.08
CA GLN A 484 5.86 25.73 5.02
C GLN A 484 6.26 26.19 6.43
N HIS A 485 5.32 26.40 7.36
CA HIS A 485 5.66 26.78 8.72
C HIS A 485 6.52 25.73 9.44
N THR A 486 6.31 24.44 9.13
CA THR A 486 7.12 23.36 9.70
C THR A 486 8.52 23.40 9.12
N TYR A 487 8.65 23.57 7.81
CA TYR A 487 9.93 23.73 7.12
C TYR A 487 10.70 24.97 7.59
N ASP A 488 10.01 26.10 7.78
CA ASP A 488 10.62 27.35 8.24
C ASP A 488 11.28 27.18 9.61
N ARG A 489 10.69 26.36 10.49
CA ARG A 489 11.18 26.10 11.85
C ARG A 489 12.17 24.95 11.95
N GLU A 490 11.85 23.82 11.31
CA GLU A 490 12.55 22.55 11.49
C GLU A 490 13.49 22.20 10.32
N LYS A 491 13.40 22.92 9.20
CA LYS A 491 14.23 22.72 7.99
C LYS A 491 14.12 21.31 7.42
N LYS A 492 12.92 20.74 7.49
CA LYS A 492 12.57 19.41 6.97
C LYS A 492 11.08 19.28 6.73
N LEU A 493 10.71 18.34 5.87
CA LEU A 493 9.35 17.80 5.78
C LEU A 493 9.26 16.51 6.59
N VAL A 494 8.06 16.25 7.08
CA VAL A 494 7.77 15.12 7.97
C VAL A 494 6.65 14.25 7.40
N GLU A 495 6.57 13.04 7.93
CA GLU A 495 5.59 12.01 7.54
C GLU A 495 4.12 12.47 7.68
N LYS A 496 3.77 13.14 8.78
CA LYS A 496 2.42 13.64 9.08
C LYS A 496 2.47 14.96 9.84
N TYR A 497 1.36 15.71 9.82
CA TYR A 497 1.27 17.03 10.45
C TYR A 497 0.10 17.09 11.43
N ASP A 498 0.28 17.79 12.55
CA ASP A 498 -0.87 18.18 13.39
C ASP A 498 -1.63 19.29 12.65
N VAL A 499 -2.88 19.01 12.25
CA VAL A 499 -3.69 19.95 11.48
C VAL A 499 -4.55 20.87 12.35
N SER A 500 -4.56 20.68 13.68
CA SER A 500 -5.26 21.59 14.59
C SER A 500 -4.65 22.99 14.59
N SER A 501 -3.37 23.08 14.24
CA SER A 501 -2.62 24.32 14.05
C SER A 501 -1.71 24.22 12.81
N THR A 502 -0.64 25.02 12.75
CA THR A 502 0.37 24.95 11.67
C THR A 502 1.77 24.98 12.26
N GLY A 503 2.73 24.37 11.57
CA GLY A 503 4.15 24.43 11.92
C GLY A 503 4.61 23.29 12.83
N THR A 504 3.79 22.26 13.05
CA THR A 504 4.13 21.12 13.90
C THR A 504 3.84 19.81 13.19
N GLY A 505 4.82 18.92 13.19
CA GLY A 505 4.61 17.52 12.82
C GLY A 505 3.62 16.83 13.76
N GLY A 506 2.96 15.80 13.24
CA GLY A 506 2.04 14.96 14.00
C GLY A 506 2.76 13.96 14.91
N GLY A 507 1.99 13.12 15.59
CA GLY A 507 2.52 12.09 16.51
C GLY A 507 1.61 10.86 16.63
N GLY A 508 1.74 10.13 17.73
CA GLY A 508 0.93 8.93 18.01
C GLY A 508 1.42 7.67 17.28
N GLY A 509 0.78 6.54 17.58
CA GLY A 509 1.16 5.23 17.06
C GLY A 509 2.38 4.61 17.78
N GLU A 510 3.04 3.67 17.10
CA GLU A 510 4.08 2.81 17.68
C GLU A 510 5.53 3.28 17.47
N TYR A 511 5.75 4.31 16.63
CA TYR A 511 7.08 4.85 16.36
C TYR A 511 7.11 6.39 16.30
N PRO A 512 8.28 7.03 16.54
CA PRO A 512 8.44 8.49 16.45
C PRO A 512 8.15 9.03 15.04
N LEU A 513 7.83 10.31 14.93
CA LEU A 513 7.67 10.99 13.63
C LEU A 513 8.92 10.80 12.74
N GLN A 514 8.71 10.48 11.46
CA GLN A 514 9.78 10.29 10.49
C GLN A 514 10.03 11.54 9.62
N ASP A 515 11.30 11.68 9.23
CA ASP A 515 11.82 12.79 8.43
C ASP A 515 12.04 12.36 6.97
N GLY A 516 11.75 13.26 6.03
CA GLY A 516 11.91 13.00 4.60
C GLY A 516 11.00 13.93 3.78
N PHE A 517 9.72 13.63 3.54
CA PHE A 517 9.10 12.31 3.51
C PHE A 517 8.44 12.15 2.13
N GLY A 518 8.67 11.04 1.42
CA GLY A 518 8.35 10.86 -0.01
C GLY A 518 6.98 11.43 -0.45
N TRP A 519 5.87 11.02 0.18
CA TRP A 519 4.55 11.56 -0.16
C TRP A 519 4.36 13.04 0.19
N SER A 520 5.05 13.55 1.21
CA SER A 520 4.84 14.90 1.73
C SER A 520 5.48 15.86 0.77
N ASN A 521 6.68 15.48 0.33
CA ASN A 521 7.44 16.12 -0.71
C ASN A 521 6.61 16.16 -2.01
N GLY A 522 6.13 15.00 -2.46
CA GLY A 522 5.43 14.92 -3.74
C GLY A 522 4.08 15.65 -3.76
N VAL A 523 3.27 15.52 -2.71
CA VAL A 523 1.99 16.25 -2.61
C VAL A 523 2.22 17.75 -2.44
N THR A 524 3.27 18.17 -1.71
CA THR A 524 3.60 19.59 -1.55
C THR A 524 3.90 20.23 -2.89
N LEU A 525 4.73 19.61 -3.73
CA LEU A 525 5.03 20.12 -5.07
C LEU A 525 3.76 20.27 -5.92
N ARG A 526 2.92 19.24 -5.95
CA ARG A 526 1.64 19.30 -6.67
C ARG A 526 0.74 20.43 -6.17
N MET A 527 0.66 20.62 -4.86
CA MET A 527 -0.15 21.66 -4.27
C MET A 527 0.43 23.07 -4.50
N LEU A 528 1.76 23.23 -4.51
CA LEU A 528 2.41 24.50 -4.84
C LEU A 528 2.01 24.99 -6.23
N ASP A 529 1.98 24.10 -7.22
CA ASP A 529 1.55 24.43 -8.59
C ASP A 529 0.09 24.87 -8.68
N MET A 530 -0.76 24.46 -7.73
CA MET A 530 -2.17 24.88 -7.69
C MET A 530 -2.34 26.29 -7.16
N VAL A 531 -1.41 26.77 -6.33
CA VAL A 531 -1.49 28.09 -5.68
C VAL A 531 -0.58 29.12 -6.35
N CYS A 532 0.22 28.71 -7.34
CA CYS A 532 1.20 29.56 -7.99
C CYS A 532 0.89 29.78 -9.48
N PRO A 533 1.29 30.94 -10.04
CA PRO A 533 1.08 31.20 -11.47
C PRO A 533 1.78 30.14 -12.32
N LYS A 534 1.06 29.57 -13.31
CA LYS A 534 1.61 28.51 -14.18
C LYS A 534 2.86 28.93 -14.95
N GLU A 535 3.00 30.22 -15.26
CA GLU A 535 4.15 30.77 -15.99
C GLU A 535 5.41 30.88 -15.13
N LYS A 536 5.26 30.92 -13.79
CA LYS A 536 6.36 31.01 -12.84
C LYS A 536 6.01 30.24 -11.55
N PRO A 537 6.42 28.97 -11.46
CA PRO A 537 6.30 28.20 -10.22
C PRO A 537 6.93 28.97 -9.06
N CYS A 538 6.29 28.92 -7.90
CA CYS A 538 6.84 29.52 -6.68
C CYS A 538 7.76 28.52 -5.97
N ASP A 539 8.82 29.04 -5.37
CA ASP A 539 9.79 28.25 -4.61
C ASP A 539 9.34 28.04 -3.14
N THR A 540 8.42 28.87 -2.67
CA THR A 540 7.81 28.84 -1.34
C THR A 540 6.31 29.12 -1.41
N VAL A 541 5.57 28.73 -0.38
CA VAL A 541 4.13 29.03 -0.30
C VAL A 541 3.91 30.55 -0.28
N PRO A 542 3.05 31.11 -1.15
CA PRO A 542 2.80 32.55 -1.18
C PRO A 542 2.28 33.10 0.16
N GLU A 543 2.46 34.41 0.40
CA GLU A 543 1.97 35.04 1.63
C GLU A 543 0.45 35.11 1.71
N ASN A 544 -0.19 35.37 0.57
CA ASN A 544 -1.64 35.51 0.44
C ASN A 544 -2.22 34.38 -0.39
N GLN A 545 -3.37 33.85 0.05
CA GLN A 545 -4.13 32.87 -0.72
C GLN A 545 -4.51 33.52 -2.06
N PRO A 546 -4.24 32.86 -3.20
CA PRO A 546 -4.73 33.35 -4.48
C PRO A 546 -6.24 33.54 -4.39
N ALA A 547 -6.75 34.64 -4.94
CA ALA A 547 -8.19 34.74 -5.19
C ALA A 547 -8.58 33.47 -5.97
N ALA A 548 -9.65 32.78 -5.56
CA ALA A 548 -10.12 31.62 -6.28
C ALA A 548 -10.23 32.01 -7.75
N ASN A 549 -9.34 31.49 -8.60
CA ASN A 549 -9.31 31.87 -9.99
C ASN A 549 -10.64 31.41 -10.59
N ASP A 550 -11.52 32.37 -10.89
CA ASP A 550 -12.73 32.15 -11.68
C ASP A 550 -12.39 31.69 -13.12
N ASP A 551 -11.11 31.58 -13.46
CA ASP A 551 -10.56 31.14 -14.75
C ASP A 551 -9.87 29.76 -14.72
N VAL A 552 -10.35 28.81 -13.91
CA VAL A 552 -10.08 27.39 -14.21
C VAL A 552 -11.03 26.94 -15.31
N ALA A 553 -10.75 27.35 -16.55
CA ALA A 553 -11.25 26.62 -17.70
C ALA A 553 -10.80 25.15 -17.53
N PRO A 554 -11.69 24.15 -17.70
CA PRO A 554 -11.30 22.76 -17.58
C PRO A 554 -10.11 22.52 -18.50
N ALA A 555 -9.08 21.85 -18.00
CA ALA A 555 -8.07 21.26 -18.86
C ALA A 555 -8.83 20.56 -19.99
N LYS A 556 -8.64 21.02 -21.23
CA LYS A 556 -9.28 20.43 -22.40
C LYS A 556 -9.00 18.94 -22.33
N GLN A 557 -10.02 18.15 -21.99
CA GLN A 557 -10.05 16.75 -22.33
C GLN A 557 -9.85 16.73 -23.84
N ALA A 558 -8.73 16.16 -24.28
CA ALA A 558 -8.58 15.79 -25.67
C ALA A 558 -9.72 14.79 -25.93
N ALA A 559 -10.78 15.30 -26.56
CA ALA A 559 -11.79 14.46 -27.17
C ALA A 559 -11.12 13.78 -28.36
N GLN A 560 -10.75 12.51 -28.19
CA GLN A 560 -10.87 11.42 -29.15
C GLN A 560 -10.55 10.08 -28.50
#